data_AF-A0A0R1WDZ2-F1
#
_entry.id   AF-A0A0R1WDZ2-F1
#
_cell.length_a   1.000
_cell.length_b   1.000
_cell.length_c   1.000
_cell.angle_alpha   90.00
_cell.angle_beta   90.00
_cell.angle_gamma   90.00
#
_symmetry.space_group_name_H-M   'P 1'
#
loop_
_entity.id
_entity.type
_entity.pdbx_description
1 polymer ?
#
loop_
_entity_poly.entity_id
_entity_poly.type
_entity_poly.pdbx_seq_one_letter_code
_entity_poly.pdbx_strand_id
1 'polypeptide(L)' 'MKVADLFDQVAKQDPTLGPTLNNSRLAVNQEFVDAATVTLTPTDEVAIIPPVSGG' A
#
# COMPACT_ATOMS: atom_id res chain seq x y z
N MET A 1 7.48 5.78 -9.89
CA MET A 1 7.66 5.62 -8.42
C MET A 1 7.40 4.16 -8.10
N LYS A 2 8.15 3.54 -7.19
CA LYS A 2 7.80 2.18 -6.75
C LYS A 2 6.67 2.29 -5.73
N VAL A 3 5.73 1.35 -5.74
CA VAL A 3 4.63 1.38 -4.77
C VAL A 3 5.12 1.25 -3.32
N ALA A 4 6.28 0.61 -3.09
CA ALA A 4 6.94 0.58 -1.79
C ALA A 4 7.31 1.99 -1.26
N ASP A 5 7.68 2.92 -2.15
CA ASP A 5 8.02 4.30 -1.77
C ASP A 5 6.80 5.05 -1.19
N LEU A 6 5.57 4.63 -1.57
CA LEU A 6 4.33 5.20 -1.07
C LEU A 6 4.11 4.85 0.42
N PHE A 7 4.44 3.63 0.84
CA PHE A 7 4.27 3.20 2.24
C PHE A 7 5.19 4.00 3.17
N ASP A 8 6.44 4.19 2.77
CA ASP A 8 7.39 5.02 3.52
C ASP A 8 6.88 6.45 3.66
N GLN A 9 6.25 6.98 2.61
CA GLN A 9 5.71 8.33 2.63
C GLN A 9 4.47 8.44 3.52
N VAL A 10 3.57 7.46 3.49
CA VAL A 10 2.40 7.41 4.38
C VAL A 10 2.84 7.27 5.84
N ALA A 11 3.82 6.41 6.14
CA ALA A 11 4.37 6.25 7.49
C ALA A 11 5.07 7.52 8.01
N LYS A 12 5.69 8.32 7.12
CA LYS A 12 6.25 9.62 7.49
C LYS A 12 5.18 10.67 7.79
N GLN A 13 4.03 10.59 7.12
CA GLN A 13 2.91 11.50 7.37
C GLN A 13 2.19 11.19 8.68
N ASP A 14 2.02 9.91 8.99
CA ASP A 14 1.46 9.44 10.25
C ASP A 14 2.20 8.19 10.75
N PRO A 15 3.16 8.34 11.68
CA PRO A 15 3.91 7.22 12.25
C PRO A 15 3.03 6.21 13.00
N THR A 16 1.83 6.59 13.45
CA THR A 16 0.91 5.69 14.17
C THR A 16 0.36 4.59 13.27
N LEU A 17 0.38 4.79 11.94
CA LEU A 17 -0.05 3.81 10.96
C LEU A 17 0.99 2.70 10.72
N GLY A 18 2.25 2.86 11.16
CA GLY A 18 3.34 1.92 10.90
C GLY A 18 2.98 0.44 11.15
N PRO A 19 2.40 0.07 12.30
CA PRO A 19 1.96 -1.31 12.55
C PRO A 19 0.91 -1.82 11.55
N THR A 20 -0.05 -0.98 11.17
CA THR A 20 -1.08 -1.32 10.17
C THR A 20 -0.50 -1.43 8.77
N LEU A 21 0.42 -0.54 8.39
CA LEU A 21 1.10 -0.62 7.09
C LEU A 21 1.88 -1.94 6.97
N ASN A 22 2.60 -2.34 8.02
CA ASN A 22 3.41 -3.57 8.03
C ASN A 22 2.60 -4.87 7.84
N ASN A 23 1.30 -4.87 8.13
CA ASN A 23 0.43 -6.04 7.96
C ASN A 23 -0.59 -5.90 6.82
N SER A 24 -0.54 -4.79 6.06
CA SER A 24 -1.46 -4.52 4.98
C SER A 24 -1.03 -5.16 3.66
N ARG A 25 -2.01 -5.50 2.83
CA ARG A 25 -1.85 -5.84 1.42
C ARG A 25 -2.02 -4.59 0.55
N LEU A 26 -1.52 -4.68 -0.67
CA LEU A 26 -1.60 -3.62 -1.67
C LEU A 26 -2.48 -4.02 -2.84
N ALA A 27 -3.28 -3.08 -3.31
CA ALA A 27 -3.94 -3.17 -4.60
C ALA A 27 -3.66 -1.92 -5.45
N VAL A 28 -3.44 -2.14 -6.75
CA VAL A 28 -3.28 -1.08 -7.75
C VAL A 28 -4.35 -1.29 -8.81
N ASN A 29 -5.15 -0.26 -9.08
CA ASN A 29 -6.28 -0.34 -10.02
C ASN A 29 -7.18 -1.55 -9.73
N GLN A 30 -7.53 -1.74 -8.46
CA GLN A 30 -8.42 -2.80 -7.92
C GLN A 30 -7.86 -4.23 -7.97
N GLU A 31 -6.59 -4.42 -8.34
CA GLU A 31 -5.93 -5.72 -8.39
C GLU A 31 -4.86 -5.85 -7.31
N PHE A 32 -4.80 -7.00 -6.63
CA PHE A 32 -3.75 -7.24 -5.63
C PHE A 32 -2.39 -7.40 -6.29
N VAL A 33 -1.37 -6.75 -5.73
CA VAL A 33 -0.02 -6.75 -6.29
C VAL A 33 1.06 -7.04 -5.24
N ASP A 34 2.21 -7.52 -5.72
CA ASP A 34 3.45 -7.53 -4.93
C ASP A 34 4.14 -6.18 -5.07
N ALA A 35 4.37 -5.53 -3.92
CA ALA A 35 4.99 -4.21 -3.82
C ALA A 35 6.36 -4.11 -4.51
N ALA A 36 7.10 -5.22 -4.62
CA ALA A 36 8.42 -5.24 -5.25
C ALA A 36 8.36 -5.16 -6.78
N THR A 37 7.19 -5.43 -7.38
CA THR A 37 7.06 -5.67 -8.84
C THR A 37 6.36 -4.56 -9.60
N VAL A 38 5.68 -3.64 -8.91
CA VAL A 38 4.85 -2.62 -9.56
C VAL A 38 5.50 -1.24 -9.56
N THR A 39 5.55 -0.64 -10.75
CA THR A 39 5.88 0.77 -10.95
C THR A 39 4.59 1.55 -11.17
N LEU A 40 4.36 2.57 -10.35
CA LEU A 40 3.18 3.42 -10.43
C LEU A 40 3.31 4.50 -11.51
N THR A 41 2.19 4.78 -12.16
CA THR A 41 1.93 5.92 -13.03
C THR A 41 1.10 6.99 -12.27
N PRO A 42 1.09 8.25 -12.73
CA PRO A 42 0.37 9.32 -12.03
C PRO A 42 -1.16 9.14 -11.92
N THR A 43 -1.74 8.24 -12.72
CA THR A 43 -3.18 7.97 -12.75
C THR A 43 -3.58 6.72 -11.99
N ASP A 44 -2.62 5.97 -11.45
CA ASP A 44 -2.93 4.74 -10.73
C ASP A 44 -3.61 5.02 -9.40
N GLU A 45 -4.68 4.28 -9.14
CA GLU A 45 -5.29 4.21 -7.82
C GLU A 45 -4.55 3.18 -6.98
N VAL A 46 -4.16 3.55 -5.76
CA VAL A 46 -3.49 2.65 -4.83
C VAL A 46 -4.33 2.52 -3.56
N ALA A 47 -4.66 1.28 -3.21
CA ALA A 47 -5.33 0.94 -1.96
C ALA A 47 -4.38 0.19 -1.02
N ILE A 48 -4.34 0.65 0.23
CA ILE A 48 -3.68 -0.03 1.35
C ILE A 48 -4.77 -0.76 2.12
N ILE A 49 -4.68 -2.08 2.18
CA ILE A 49 -5.75 -2.95 2.67
C ILE A 49 -5.24 -3.71 3.91
N PRO A 50 -5.60 -3.28 5.14
CA PRO A 50 -5.29 -4.02 6.36
C PRO A 50 -5.89 -5.43 6.34
N PRO A 51 -5.45 -6.32 7.26
CA PRO A 51 -6.06 -7.63 7.44
C PRO A 51 -7.58 -7.48 7.60
N VAL A 52 -8.31 -8.06 6.65
CA VAL A 52 -9.76 -8.06 6.67
C VAL A 52 -10.24 -9.19 7.58
N SER A 53 -11.22 -8.92 8.44
CA SER A 53 -11.82 -9.91 9.34
C SER A 53 -12.93 -10.73 8.67
N GLY A 54 -12.85 -10.93 7.36
CA GLY A 54 -13.85 -11.68 6.60
C GLY A 54 -13.83 -13.16 6.97
N GLY A 55 -15.00 -13.71 7.31
CA GLY A 55 -15.23 -15.15 7.50
C GLY A 55 -15.44 -15.87 6.18
#